data_AF-A0A7R9V590-F1
#
_entry.id   AF-A0A7R9V590-F1
#
_cell.length_a   1.000
_cell.length_b   1.000
_cell.length_c   1.000
_cell.angle_alpha   90.00
_cell.angle_beta   90.00
_cell.angle_gamma   90.00
#
_symmetry.space_group_name_H-M   'P 1'
#
loop_
_entity.id
_entity.type
_entity.pdbx_description
1 polymer ?
#
loop_
_entity_poly.entity_id
_entity_poly.type
_entity_poly.pdbx_seq_one_letter_code
_entity_poly.pdbx_strand_id
1 'polypeptide(L)'
;AAAAAAAAASASAASEGEWAGVDESKPTTSLQLRLADGSRMVARFNHSHRVSDVRRFVRASRPDMDVAYTLMTAFPSAAVEDEGKTLEEAGLLNAVLIQKKL
;
A
#
# COMPACT_ATOMS: atom_id res chain seq x y z
N ALA A 1 -19.61 -46.66 -5.27
CA ALA A 1 -20.01 -45.40 -5.94
C ALA A 1 -19.77 -44.27 -4.95
N ALA A 2 -18.93 -43.27 -5.22
CA ALA A 2 -19.18 -42.12 -6.13
C ALA A 2 -20.40 -41.29 -5.65
N ALA A 3 -20.36 -39.97 -5.47
CA ALA A 3 -19.30 -38.96 -5.56
C ALA A 3 -19.64 -37.82 -4.53
N ALA A 4 -18.98 -36.66 -4.40
CA ALA A 4 -17.94 -35.97 -5.20
C ALA A 4 -17.03 -35.10 -4.28
N ALA A 5 -16.44 -34.02 -4.81
CA ALA A 5 -15.59 -33.08 -4.08
C ALA A 5 -16.32 -31.78 -3.68
N ALA A 6 -15.83 -31.11 -2.63
CA ALA A 6 -16.15 -29.71 -2.29
C ALA A 6 -14.91 -29.00 -1.71
N ALA A 7 -13.86 -28.90 -2.52
CA ALA A 7 -12.75 -27.98 -2.27
C ALA A 7 -12.94 -26.72 -3.13
N ALA A 8 -13.29 -25.58 -2.53
CA ALA A 8 -13.06 -24.23 -3.05
C ALA A 8 -13.51 -23.13 -2.07
N ALA A 9 -12.77 -22.01 -2.08
CA ALA A 9 -13.27 -20.66 -1.77
C ALA A 9 -13.69 -20.30 -0.32
N SER A 10 -12.81 -20.53 0.67
CA SER A 10 -12.61 -19.49 1.72
C SER A 10 -11.67 -18.41 1.18
N ALA A 11 -12.16 -17.64 0.21
CA ALA A 11 -11.42 -16.59 -0.49
C ALA A 11 -12.29 -15.34 -0.75
N SER A 12 -13.05 -14.92 0.27
CA SER A 12 -13.76 -13.62 0.29
C SER A 12 -13.98 -13.16 1.73
N ALA A 13 -12.95 -12.57 2.32
CA ALA A 13 -13.04 -11.70 3.49
C ALA A 13 -11.92 -10.65 3.49
N ALA A 14 -11.41 -10.25 2.31
CA ALA A 14 -10.68 -9.00 2.18
C ALA A 14 -11.72 -7.88 2.25
N SER A 15 -11.94 -7.35 3.46
CA SER A 15 -12.89 -6.29 3.74
C SER A 15 -12.63 -5.08 2.82
N GLU A 16 -13.67 -4.40 2.39
CA GLU A 16 -13.64 -3.38 1.32
C GLU A 16 -13.02 -2.05 1.79
N GLY A 17 -11.79 -2.12 2.30
CA GLY A 17 -11.08 -1.08 3.03
C GLY A 17 -10.03 -1.59 4.02
N GLU A 18 -10.02 -2.90 4.28
CA GLU A 18 -8.87 -3.56 4.84
C GLU A 18 -7.98 -4.02 3.69
N TRP A 19 -6.71 -3.67 3.77
CA TRP A 19 -5.70 -3.98 2.77
C TRP A 19 -5.82 -5.42 2.24
N ALA A 20 -6.04 -5.59 0.94
CA ALA A 20 -5.99 -6.90 0.31
C ALA A 20 -4.55 -7.43 0.40
N GLY A 21 -4.36 -8.44 1.26
CA GLY A 21 -3.06 -8.98 1.66
C GLY A 21 -2.08 -9.17 0.50
N VAL A 22 -0.80 -8.94 0.79
CA VAL A 22 0.28 -9.16 -0.19
C VAL A 22 0.16 -10.54 -0.79
N ASP A 23 0.18 -10.58 -2.11
CA ASP A 23 -0.08 -11.77 -2.90
C ASP A 23 1.29 -12.37 -3.22
N GLU A 24 1.76 -13.28 -2.36
CA GLU A 24 3.12 -13.82 -2.39
C GLU A 24 3.45 -14.58 -3.69
N SER A 25 2.45 -14.87 -4.52
CA SER A 25 2.61 -15.42 -5.88
C SER A 25 2.93 -14.38 -6.96
N LYS A 26 2.90 -13.08 -6.62
CA LYS A 26 3.15 -11.95 -7.53
C LYS A 26 4.42 -11.18 -7.10
N PRO A 27 5.01 -10.34 -7.98
CA PRO A 27 6.10 -9.47 -7.57
C PRO A 27 5.63 -8.51 -6.45
N THR A 28 6.30 -8.60 -5.31
CA THR A 28 6.04 -7.82 -4.09
C THR A 28 7.13 -6.79 -3.85
N THR A 29 6.79 -5.72 -3.13
CA THR A 29 7.64 -4.57 -2.92
C THR A 29 7.44 -3.99 -1.52
N SER A 30 8.51 -3.58 -0.85
CA SER A 30 8.48 -3.13 0.55
C SER A 30 8.60 -1.61 0.64
N LEU A 31 7.49 -0.90 0.82
CA LEU A 31 7.52 0.55 1.02
C LEU A 31 7.82 0.87 2.49
N GLN A 32 8.75 1.78 2.73
CA GLN A 32 8.97 2.36 4.05
C GLN A 32 8.34 3.75 4.11
N LEU A 33 7.33 3.93 4.94
CA LEU A 33 6.63 5.20 5.13
C LEU A 33 7.17 5.91 6.38
N ARG A 34 7.88 7.01 6.21
CA ARG A 34 8.21 7.95 7.28
C ARG A 34 7.04 8.92 7.46
N LEU A 35 6.43 8.93 8.63
CA LEU A 35 5.33 9.82 8.98
C LEU A 35 5.88 11.21 9.36
N ALA A 36 5.05 12.25 9.25
CA ALA A 36 5.42 13.62 9.62
C ALA A 36 5.73 13.79 11.13
N ASP A 37 5.27 12.82 11.93
CA ASP A 37 5.53 12.59 13.37
C ASP A 37 6.96 12.08 13.66
N GLY A 38 7.74 11.70 12.64
CA GLY A 38 9.06 11.07 12.80
C GLY A 38 8.99 9.54 12.99
N SER A 39 7.82 9.00 13.33
CA SER A 39 7.53 7.56 13.28
C SER A 39 7.83 6.95 11.91
N ARG A 40 8.48 5.77 11.86
CA ARG A 40 8.59 4.96 10.64
C ARG A 40 7.60 3.80 10.66
N MET A 41 7.02 3.52 9.50
CA MET A 41 6.17 2.36 9.22
C MET A 41 6.75 1.64 7.99
N VAL A 42 6.59 0.32 7.90
CA VAL A 42 6.97 -0.45 6.71
C VAL A 42 5.78 -1.30 6.32
N ALA A 43 5.37 -1.20 5.07
CA ALA A 43 4.26 -1.95 4.49
C ALA A 43 4.72 -2.58 3.19
N ARG A 44 4.49 -3.89 3.05
CA ARG A 44 4.74 -4.62 1.80
C ARG A 44 3.50 -4.55 0.94
N PHE A 45 3.63 -4.27 -0.36
CA PHE A 45 2.59 -4.20 -1.39
C PHE A 45 2.95 -5.12 -2.56
N ASN A 46 2.02 -5.41 -3.46
CA ASN A 46 2.32 -5.95 -4.80
C ASN A 46 2.59 -4.80 -5.79
N HIS A 47 3.35 -5.05 -6.86
CA HIS A 47 3.63 -4.05 -7.90
C HIS A 47 2.36 -3.45 -8.54
N SER A 48 1.28 -4.25 -8.62
CA SER A 48 -0.01 -3.85 -9.20
C SER A 48 -0.86 -2.91 -8.32
N HIS A 49 -0.48 -2.66 -7.07
CA HIS A 49 -1.20 -1.70 -6.22
C HIS A 49 -0.94 -0.26 -6.70
N ARG A 50 -1.85 0.64 -6.37
CA ARG A 50 -1.77 2.07 -6.72
C ARG A 50 -1.33 2.91 -5.53
N VAL A 51 -0.82 4.10 -5.83
CA VAL A 51 -0.53 5.15 -4.82
C VAL A 51 -1.76 5.47 -3.97
N SER A 52 -2.97 5.45 -4.54
CA SER A 52 -4.22 5.62 -3.78
C SER A 52 -4.38 4.61 -2.63
N ASP A 53 -3.93 3.37 -2.82
CA ASP A 53 -4.00 2.30 -1.82
C ASP A 53 -3.01 2.56 -0.67
N VAL A 54 -1.80 3.03 -1.01
CA VAL A 54 -0.81 3.52 -0.03
C VAL A 54 -1.41 4.62 0.85
N ARG A 55 -2.07 5.60 0.24
CA ARG A 55 -2.68 6.72 0.95
C ARG A 55 -3.85 6.26 1.84
N ARG A 56 -4.66 5.32 1.35
CA ARG A 56 -5.74 4.67 2.11
C ARG A 56 -5.18 3.93 3.34
N PHE A 57 -4.08 3.19 3.17
CA PHE A 57 -3.40 2.49 4.25
C PHE A 57 -2.81 3.43 5.32
N VAL A 58 -2.19 4.54 4.90
CA VAL A 58 -1.71 5.57 5.84
C VAL A 58 -2.88 6.12 6.65
N ARG A 59 -3.99 6.49 6.00
CA ARG A 59 -5.19 7.00 6.67
C ARG A 59 -5.82 5.97 7.61
N ALA A 60 -5.88 4.70 7.22
CA ALA A 60 -6.40 3.62 8.05
C ALA A 60 -5.50 3.32 9.26
N SER A 61 -4.18 3.43 9.10
CA SER A 61 -3.19 3.21 10.17
C SER A 61 -3.11 4.39 11.16
N ARG A 62 -3.42 5.62 10.70
CA ARG A 62 -3.37 6.86 11.48
C ARG A 62 -4.62 7.71 11.21
N PRO A 63 -5.82 7.30 11.68
CA PRO A 63 -7.04 8.09 11.54
C PRO A 63 -6.97 9.43 12.31
N ASP A 64 -6.07 9.51 13.29
CA ASP A 64 -5.74 10.73 14.05
C ASP A 64 -5.07 11.82 13.18
N MET A 65 -4.48 11.45 12.04
CA MET A 65 -3.89 12.38 11.06
C MET A 65 -4.78 12.60 9.83
N ASP A 66 -5.98 13.16 10.01
CA ASP A 66 -6.75 13.75 8.91
C ASP A 66 -6.26 15.18 8.59
N VAL A 67 -4.93 15.33 8.43
CA VAL A 67 -4.24 16.58 8.10
C VAL A 67 -3.81 16.52 6.64
N ALA A 68 -3.87 17.65 5.91
CA ALA A 68 -3.34 17.72 4.56
C ALA A 68 -1.84 17.39 4.53
N TYR A 69 -1.48 16.28 3.87
CA TYR A 69 -0.10 15.85 3.67
C TYR A 69 0.18 15.49 2.22
N THR A 70 1.40 15.78 1.78
CA THR A 70 1.99 15.27 0.53
C THR A 70 2.87 14.07 0.85
N LEU A 71 2.77 13.01 0.04
CA LEU A 71 3.75 11.93 0.04
C LEU A 71 4.89 12.32 -0.92
N MET A 72 6.13 12.22 -0.48
CA MET A 72 7.32 12.38 -1.33
C MET A 72 8.16 11.10 -1.27
N THR A 73 8.78 10.68 -2.37
CA THR A 73 9.85 9.67 -2.28
C THR A 73 11.11 10.26 -1.65
N ALA A 74 11.90 9.42 -1.01
CA ALA A 74 13.23 9.79 -0.53
C ALA A 74 14.30 9.74 -1.65
N PHE A 75 14.16 8.82 -2.63
CA PHE A 75 15.14 8.64 -3.70
C PHE A 75 14.55 7.95 -4.94
N PRO A 76 14.69 8.54 -6.16
CA PRO A 76 14.90 9.97 -6.38
C PRO A 76 13.76 10.77 -5.73
N SER A 77 14.01 11.96 -5.20
CA SER A 77 12.99 12.74 -4.48
C SER A 77 11.97 13.36 -5.44
N ALA A 78 10.79 12.75 -5.51
CA ALA A 78 9.67 13.15 -6.34
C ALA A 78 8.41 13.30 -5.47
N ALA A 79 7.53 14.23 -5.82
CA ALA A 79 6.22 14.33 -5.20
C ALA A 79 5.34 13.19 -5.74
N VAL A 80 4.71 12.43 -4.83
CA VAL A 80 3.86 11.28 -5.16
C VAL A 80 2.41 11.75 -5.05
N GLU A 81 2.00 12.53 -6.04
CA GLU A 81 0.65 13.09 -6.17
C GLU A 81 -0.22 12.29 -7.16
N ASP A 82 0.41 11.47 -8.00
CA ASP A 82 -0.24 10.57 -8.96
C ASP A 82 -0.94 9.37 -8.27
N GLU A 83 -2.07 9.60 -7.62
CA GLU A 83 -2.87 8.54 -6.97
C GLU A 83 -3.29 7.41 -7.94
N GLY A 84 -3.36 7.71 -9.23
CA GLY A 84 -3.71 6.76 -10.29
C GLY A 84 -2.58 5.81 -10.72
N LYS A 85 -1.31 6.13 -10.48
CA LYS A 85 -0.19 5.27 -10.93
C LYS A 85 -0.02 4.03 -10.05
N THR A 86 0.47 2.95 -10.65
CA THR A 86 0.91 1.77 -9.89
C THR A 86 2.23 2.05 -9.17
N LEU A 87 2.58 1.23 -8.18
CA LEU A 87 3.88 1.35 -7.50
C LEU A 87 5.06 1.12 -8.43
N GLU A 88 4.88 0.29 -9.47
CA GLU A 88 5.88 0.07 -10.51
C GLU A 88 6.05 1.29 -11.42
N GLU A 89 4.95 1.84 -11.95
CA GLU A 89 4.99 3.02 -12.84
C GLU A 89 5.43 4.31 -12.12
N ALA A 90 5.10 4.44 -10.83
CA ALA A 90 5.57 5.56 -10.01
C ALA A 90 7.03 5.38 -9.53
N GLY A 91 7.72 4.30 -9.91
CA GLY A 91 9.11 4.04 -9.51
C GLY A 91 9.27 3.81 -8.00
N LEU A 92 8.20 3.40 -7.31
CA LEU A 92 8.14 3.26 -5.85
C LEU A 92 8.67 1.90 -5.37
N LEU A 93 9.23 1.08 -6.25
CA LEU A 93 9.65 -0.27 -5.90
C LEU A 93 10.74 -0.27 -4.82
N ASN A 94 10.40 -0.80 -3.65
CA ASN A 94 11.19 -0.77 -2.41
C ASN A 94 11.61 0.65 -1.97
N ALA A 95 10.82 1.66 -2.36
CA ALA A 95 11.10 3.05 -2.06
C ALA A 95 10.72 3.44 -0.62
N VAL A 96 11.40 4.47 -0.13
CA VAL A 96 11.01 5.16 1.10
C VAL A 96 10.10 6.32 0.72
N LEU A 97 8.86 6.31 1.22
CA LEU A 97 7.93 7.43 1.18
C LEU A 97 8.07 8.26 2.45
N ILE A 98 7.97 9.57 2.31
CA ILE A 98 8.05 10.56 3.38
C ILE A 98 6.75 11.36 3.33
N GLN A 99 5.96 11.24 4.38
CA GLN A 99 4.80 12.09 4.61
C GLN A 99 5.30 13.45 5.07
N LYS A 100 5.07 14.47 4.24
CA LYS A 100 5.33 15.87 4.58
C LYS A 100 3.98 16.54 4.85
N LYS A 101 3.77 16.99 6.09
CA LYS A 101 2.65 17.91 6.39
C LYS A 101 2.84 19.20 5.60
N LEU A 102 1.75 19.76 5.06
CA LEU A 102 1.74 21.16 4.62
C LEU A 102 1.75 22.10 5.84
#